data_AF-A0A015TY06-F1
#
_entry.id   AF-A0A015TY06-F1
#
_cell.length_a   1.000
_cell.length_b   1.000
_cell.length_c   1.000
_cell.angle_alpha   90.00
_cell.angle_beta   90.00
_cell.angle_gamma   90.00
#
_symmetry.space_group_name_H-M   'P 1'
#
loop_
_entity.id
_entity.type
_entity.pdbx_description
1 polymer ?
#
loop_
_entity_poly.entity_id
_entity_poly.type
_entity_poly.pdbx_seq_one_letter_code
_entity_poly.pdbx_strand_id
1 'polypeptide(L)'
;MIFPINKKHTFFSKGKTLLTFFFILFISFSAFGQQDKKLILLQTSDVHSRLEPINQEGDRNYDKGGFVRRATFVKEFRKEHPDMLLFDCGDISQGTPYYNMFQGEVEVKMMNEMKYDAMTIGNHEFDFDLDNMARLFRMADFPVVCANYDVSATVLKDLVKPYVVFERDGVKIGVLGLGCQLEGMVQANKCVGVVYNDPVTVANEVAAVLKEKEGCDVVVCLSHLGVQYDENQLIPKTRNIDVVLGGHSHTFMKGPKTLLNMDGKNVSLMHTGKSGIYVGQMDLTLEKKK
;
A
#
# COMPACT_ATOMS: atom_id res chain seq x y z
N MET A 1 57.88 -52.68 -23.93
CA MET A 1 59.15 -53.31 -23.49
C MET A 1 59.56 -52.61 -22.20
N ILE A 2 59.19 -53.16 -21.06
CA ILE A 2 60.04 -53.96 -20.16
C ILE A 2 61.20 -53.12 -19.57
N PHE A 3 61.05 -52.85 -18.26
CA PHE A 3 62.01 -52.57 -17.16
C PHE A 3 63.43 -53.17 -17.34
N PRO A 4 64.51 -52.92 -16.54
CA PRO A 4 64.52 -52.69 -15.07
C PRO A 4 65.70 -51.79 -14.49
N ILE A 5 65.61 -51.15 -13.32
CA ILE A 5 65.85 -51.55 -11.88
C ILE A 5 67.17 -50.99 -11.27
N ASN A 6 66.96 -50.29 -10.14
CA ASN A 6 67.73 -50.13 -8.89
C ASN A 6 69.27 -50.11 -8.84
N LYS A 7 69.78 -49.21 -8.00
CA LYS A 7 70.48 -49.61 -6.77
C LYS A 7 70.16 -48.70 -5.58
N LYS A 8 69.84 -49.35 -4.46
CA LYS A 8 69.57 -48.83 -3.11
C LYS A 8 70.88 -48.41 -2.42
N HIS A 9 70.81 -47.44 -1.52
CA HIS A 9 71.36 -47.58 -0.16
C HIS A 9 70.57 -46.70 0.81
N THR A 10 70.05 -47.34 1.87
CA THR A 10 69.38 -46.75 3.03
C THR A 10 70.38 -46.62 4.18
N PHE A 11 70.33 -45.54 4.97
CA PHE A 11 70.28 -45.66 6.43
C PHE A 11 69.63 -44.42 7.06
N PHE A 12 68.67 -44.69 7.93
CA PHE A 12 67.88 -43.76 8.73
C PHE A 12 68.69 -43.25 9.93
N SER A 13 68.54 -41.98 10.29
CA SER A 13 68.68 -41.52 11.67
C SER A 13 67.41 -40.75 12.06
N LYS A 14 66.74 -41.24 13.11
CA LYS A 14 65.45 -40.78 13.62
C LYS A 14 65.64 -39.46 14.40
N GLY A 15 65.22 -38.35 13.79
CA GLY A 15 64.94 -37.09 14.48
C GLY A 15 63.43 -36.89 14.61
N LYS A 16 62.94 -36.70 15.82
CA LYS A 16 61.52 -36.65 16.21
C LYS A 16 60.73 -35.60 15.40
N THR A 17 59.72 -36.05 14.66
CA THR A 17 58.75 -35.21 13.96
C THR A 17 57.78 -34.62 14.99
N LEU A 18 57.87 -33.33 15.27
CA LEU A 18 56.77 -32.59 15.88
C LEU A 18 55.90 -32.08 14.72
N LEU A 19 54.89 -32.86 14.36
CA LEU A 19 53.93 -32.51 13.32
C LEU A 19 52.94 -31.50 13.94
N THR A 20 53.23 -30.21 13.83
CA THR A 20 52.29 -29.15 14.19
C THR A 20 51.14 -29.19 13.18
N PHE A 21 50.04 -29.84 13.54
CA PHE A 21 48.78 -29.77 12.82
C PHE A 21 48.27 -28.33 12.91
N PHE A 22 48.56 -27.52 11.89
CA PHE A 22 47.86 -26.24 11.70
C PHE A 22 46.44 -26.58 11.28
N PHE A 23 45.51 -26.59 12.24
CA PHE A 23 44.09 -26.61 11.98
C PHE A 23 43.75 -25.24 11.36
N ILE A 24 43.79 -25.15 10.03
CA ILE A 24 43.24 -23.99 9.31
C ILE A 24 41.73 -24.08 9.52
N LEU A 25 41.26 -23.36 10.54
CA LEU A 25 39.84 -23.09 10.74
C LEU A 25 39.40 -22.25 9.54
N PHE A 26 38.86 -22.90 8.51
CA PHE A 26 38.05 -22.24 7.49
C PHE A 26 36.80 -21.70 8.20
N ILE A 27 36.93 -20.51 8.78
CA ILE A 27 35.77 -19.69 9.11
C ILE A 27 35.19 -19.31 7.75
N SER A 28 34.21 -20.08 7.29
CA SER A 28 33.31 -19.66 6.24
C SER A 28 32.60 -18.41 6.76
N PHE A 29 33.19 -17.24 6.52
CA PHE A 29 32.46 -15.98 6.56
C PHE A 29 31.45 -16.08 5.43
N SER A 30 30.26 -16.60 5.75
CA SER A 30 29.08 -16.36 4.96
C SER A 30 28.89 -14.85 5.00
N ALA A 31 29.43 -14.15 4.01
CA ALA A 31 28.99 -12.81 3.68
C ALA A 31 27.51 -12.96 3.31
N PHE A 32 26.63 -12.81 4.30
CA PHE A 32 25.23 -12.57 4.05
C PHE A 32 25.21 -11.28 3.24
N GLY A 33 25.09 -11.40 1.92
CA GLY A 33 24.85 -10.28 1.03
C GLY A 33 23.63 -9.56 1.58
N GLN A 34 23.84 -8.35 2.08
CA GLN A 34 22.81 -7.52 2.69
C GLN A 34 21.90 -7.05 1.57
N GLN A 35 20.82 -7.78 1.34
CA GLN A 35 19.87 -7.48 0.28
C GLN A 35 18.84 -6.46 0.79
N ASP A 36 18.74 -5.33 0.09
CA ASP A 36 17.69 -4.34 0.36
C ASP A 36 16.32 -4.98 0.17
N LYS A 37 15.40 -4.71 1.09
CA LYS A 37 14.02 -5.20 0.97
C LYS A 37 13.24 -4.27 0.04
N LYS A 38 12.45 -4.87 -0.85
CA LYS A 38 11.59 -4.13 -1.78
C LYS A 38 10.13 -4.31 -1.41
N LEU A 39 9.40 -3.21 -1.33
CA LEU A 39 7.95 -3.19 -1.13
C LEU A 39 7.32 -2.46 -2.32
N ILE A 40 6.37 -3.12 -2.98
CA ILE A 40 5.63 -2.52 -4.11
C ILE A 40 4.21 -2.24 -3.68
N LEU A 41 3.81 -0.99 -3.80
CA LEU A 41 2.46 -0.53 -3.52
C LEU A 41 1.76 -0.19 -4.84
N LEU A 42 0.64 -0.84 -5.10
CA LEU A 42 -0.27 -0.46 -6.17
C LEU A 42 -1.43 0.37 -5.61
N GLN A 43 -1.88 1.33 -6.40
CA GLN A 43 -2.95 2.26 -6.01
C GLN A 43 -3.99 2.42 -7.12
N THR A 44 -5.25 2.50 -6.72
CA THR A 44 -6.31 3.20 -7.46
C THR A 44 -6.97 4.27 -6.59
N SER A 45 -7.71 5.18 -7.23
CA SER A 45 -8.55 6.17 -6.58
C SER A 45 -9.64 6.62 -7.55
N ASP A 46 -10.76 7.12 -7.01
CA ASP A 46 -11.78 7.83 -7.78
C ASP A 46 -12.25 7.03 -9.00
N VAL A 47 -12.39 5.71 -8.82
CA VAL A 47 -12.74 4.79 -9.90
C VAL A 47 -14.15 5.10 -10.41
N HIS A 48 -15.02 5.63 -9.54
CA HIS A 48 -16.36 6.10 -9.87
C HIS A 48 -17.11 5.10 -10.75
N SER A 49 -17.28 3.87 -10.24
CA SER A 49 -18.07 2.84 -10.89
C SER A 49 -17.65 2.57 -12.35
N ARG A 50 -16.40 2.88 -12.73
CA ARG A 50 -15.90 2.67 -14.10
C ARG A 50 -15.54 1.20 -14.31
N LEU A 51 -16.59 0.40 -14.53
CA LEU A 51 -16.51 -1.03 -14.79
C LEU A 51 -16.13 -1.31 -16.25
N GLU A 52 -16.66 -0.53 -17.18
CA GLU A 52 -16.32 -0.60 -18.60
C GLU A 52 -15.28 0.45 -18.98
N PRO A 53 -14.54 0.26 -20.10
CA PRO A 53 -13.76 1.34 -20.69
C PRO A 53 -14.63 2.57 -20.98
N ILE A 54 -14.01 3.75 -20.98
CA ILE A 54 -14.69 4.98 -21.35
C ILE A 54 -15.09 4.89 -22.83
N ASN A 55 -16.38 4.95 -23.12
CA ASN A 55 -16.95 4.77 -24.46
C ASN A 55 -17.55 6.06 -25.03
N GLN A 56 -17.36 7.20 -24.37
CA GLN A 56 -17.84 8.49 -24.85
C GLN A 56 -16.96 8.98 -26.01
N GLU A 57 -17.51 9.03 -27.22
CA GLU A 57 -16.82 9.55 -28.39
C GLU A 57 -16.30 10.99 -28.15
N GLY A 58 -15.06 11.25 -28.57
CA GLY A 58 -14.39 12.54 -28.38
C GLY A 58 -13.74 12.73 -27.00
N ASP A 59 -13.91 11.80 -26.05
CA ASP A 59 -13.15 11.83 -24.80
C ASP A 59 -11.65 11.54 -25.07
N ARG A 60 -10.76 12.37 -24.50
CA ARG A 60 -9.30 12.17 -24.58
C ARG A 60 -8.82 10.83 -23.99
N ASN A 61 -9.66 10.20 -23.18
CA ASN A 61 -9.45 8.91 -22.53
C ASN A 61 -10.37 7.82 -23.07
N TYR A 62 -10.93 8.00 -24.27
CA TYR A 62 -11.69 6.96 -24.98
C TYR A 62 -10.93 5.62 -24.98
N ASP A 63 -11.68 4.53 -24.76
CA ASP A 63 -11.21 3.16 -24.61
C ASP A 63 -10.22 2.91 -23.45
N LYS A 64 -10.00 3.88 -22.55
CA LYS A 64 -9.19 3.67 -21.34
C LYS A 64 -10.02 3.25 -20.14
N GLY A 65 -9.34 2.74 -19.12
CA GLY A 65 -9.95 2.26 -17.88
C GLY A 65 -10.60 0.89 -18.02
N GLY A 66 -11.71 0.71 -17.30
CA GLY A 66 -12.43 -0.56 -17.25
C GLY A 66 -11.81 -1.60 -16.31
N PHE A 67 -12.67 -2.35 -15.66
CA PHE A 67 -12.33 -3.34 -14.66
C PHE A 67 -11.53 -4.50 -15.25
N VAL A 68 -11.95 -5.08 -16.37
CA VAL A 68 -11.29 -6.26 -16.98
C VAL A 68 -9.81 -5.99 -17.25
N ARG A 69 -9.48 -4.78 -17.74
CA ARG A 69 -8.11 -4.36 -18.02
C ARG A 69 -7.29 -4.24 -16.73
N ARG A 70 -7.84 -3.57 -15.71
CA ARG A 70 -7.19 -3.44 -14.39
C ARG A 70 -6.98 -4.80 -13.72
N ALA A 71 -8.00 -5.64 -13.71
CA ALA A 71 -7.94 -6.97 -13.10
C ALA A 71 -6.91 -7.87 -13.79
N THR A 72 -6.84 -7.82 -15.13
CA THR A 72 -5.81 -8.54 -15.90
C THR A 72 -4.42 -8.05 -15.53
N PHE A 73 -4.20 -6.73 -15.51
CA PHE A 73 -2.91 -6.15 -15.11
C PHE A 73 -2.50 -6.58 -13.70
N VAL A 74 -3.38 -6.38 -12.70
CA VAL A 74 -3.10 -6.72 -11.30
C VAL A 74 -2.83 -8.21 -11.14
N LYS A 75 -3.58 -9.06 -11.84
CA LYS A 75 -3.40 -10.51 -11.78
C LYS A 75 -2.03 -10.95 -12.30
N GLU A 76 -1.59 -10.43 -13.45
CA GLU A 76 -0.26 -10.75 -13.99
C GLU A 76 0.85 -10.14 -13.14
N PHE A 77 0.69 -8.87 -12.73
CA PHE A 77 1.65 -8.18 -11.87
C PHE A 77 1.89 -8.92 -10.55
N ARG A 78 0.82 -9.42 -9.92
CA ARG A 78 0.91 -10.17 -8.66
C ARG A 78 1.59 -11.53 -8.81
N LYS A 79 1.60 -12.15 -10.00
CA LYS A 79 2.38 -13.37 -10.23
C LYS A 79 3.88 -13.08 -10.17
N GLU A 80 4.29 -11.93 -10.69
CA GLU A 80 5.69 -11.48 -10.69
C GLU A 80 6.11 -10.91 -9.33
N HIS A 81 5.16 -10.30 -8.62
CA HIS A 81 5.37 -9.64 -7.34
C HIS A 81 4.37 -10.13 -6.28
N PRO A 82 4.53 -11.35 -5.72
CA PRO A 82 3.55 -11.93 -4.81
C PRO A 82 3.35 -11.14 -3.50
N ASP A 83 4.36 -10.37 -3.10
CA ASP A 83 4.35 -9.53 -1.88
C ASP A 83 3.81 -8.10 -2.10
N MET A 84 3.39 -7.75 -3.32
CA MET A 84 2.82 -6.44 -3.62
C MET A 84 1.51 -6.21 -2.84
N LEU A 85 1.24 -4.96 -2.43
CA LEU A 85 0.00 -4.55 -1.77
C LEU A 85 -0.82 -3.64 -2.69
N LEU A 86 -2.12 -3.88 -2.81
CA LEU A 86 -3.04 -3.12 -3.65
C LEU A 86 -4.02 -2.32 -2.78
N PHE A 87 -4.03 -1.00 -2.93
CA PHE A 87 -4.88 -0.11 -2.16
C PHE A 87 -5.80 0.73 -3.04
N ASP A 88 -6.97 1.09 -2.49
CA ASP A 88 -7.85 2.09 -3.08
C ASP A 88 -8.00 3.31 -2.16
N CYS A 89 -7.94 4.51 -2.75
CA CYS A 89 -7.99 5.76 -2.00
C CYS A 89 -9.39 6.40 -1.92
N GLY A 90 -10.47 5.63 -2.11
CA GLY A 90 -11.85 6.08 -1.97
C GLY A 90 -12.49 6.52 -3.29
N ASP A 91 -13.80 6.80 -3.22
CA ASP A 91 -14.66 7.09 -4.38
C ASP A 91 -14.67 5.95 -5.42
N ILE A 92 -14.84 4.72 -4.94
CA ILE A 92 -15.23 3.60 -5.81
C ILE A 92 -16.69 3.77 -6.27
N SER A 93 -17.47 4.48 -5.44
CA SER A 93 -18.87 4.79 -5.59
C SER A 93 -19.16 5.91 -6.59
N GLN A 94 -20.42 5.98 -7.02
CA GLN A 94 -20.94 6.96 -8.00
C GLN A 94 -20.32 6.79 -9.39
N GLY A 95 -20.93 7.29 -10.46
CA GLY A 95 -20.21 7.63 -11.71
C GLY A 95 -20.81 7.05 -12.97
N THR A 96 -21.38 5.86 -12.86
CA THR A 96 -22.04 5.17 -13.98
C THR A 96 -23.40 4.60 -13.55
N PRO A 97 -24.28 4.23 -14.51
CA PRO A 97 -25.54 3.58 -14.19
C PRO A 97 -25.40 2.29 -13.35
N TYR A 98 -24.25 1.61 -13.39
CA TYR A 98 -24.00 0.42 -12.55
C TYR A 98 -24.17 0.74 -11.06
N TYR A 99 -23.61 1.84 -10.58
CA TYR A 99 -23.77 2.25 -9.19
C TYR A 99 -25.23 2.56 -8.84
N ASN A 100 -25.99 3.19 -9.74
CA ASN A 100 -27.40 3.47 -9.51
C ASN A 100 -28.25 2.20 -9.41
N MET A 101 -27.90 1.16 -10.19
CA MET A 101 -28.65 -0.09 -10.27
C MET A 101 -28.27 -1.09 -9.16
N PHE A 102 -26.98 -1.16 -8.81
CA PHE A 102 -26.43 -2.18 -7.91
C PHE A 102 -25.91 -1.61 -6.58
N GLN A 103 -25.94 -0.28 -6.43
CA GLN A 103 -25.63 0.45 -5.21
C GLN A 103 -24.25 0.09 -4.61
N GLY A 104 -23.25 -0.15 -5.46
CA GLY A 104 -21.88 -0.48 -5.05
C GLY A 104 -21.54 -1.97 -4.97
N GLU A 105 -22.52 -2.87 -5.11
CA GLU A 105 -22.28 -4.31 -4.96
C GLU A 105 -21.29 -4.84 -5.99
N VAL A 106 -21.40 -4.38 -7.23
CA VAL A 106 -20.55 -4.86 -8.32
C VAL A 106 -19.12 -4.38 -8.11
N GLU A 107 -18.95 -3.13 -7.68
CA GLU A 107 -17.67 -2.51 -7.38
C GLU A 107 -16.91 -3.29 -6.30
N VAL A 108 -17.57 -3.59 -5.16
CA VAL A 108 -16.94 -4.36 -4.07
C VAL A 108 -16.59 -5.78 -4.50
N LYS A 109 -17.50 -6.49 -5.18
CA LYS A 109 -17.22 -7.85 -5.71
C LYS A 109 -16.01 -7.85 -6.66
N MET A 110 -15.94 -6.84 -7.52
CA MET A 110 -14.83 -6.63 -8.43
C MET A 110 -13.51 -6.38 -7.67
N MET A 111 -13.53 -5.57 -6.62
CA MET A 111 -12.35 -5.37 -5.77
C MET A 111 -11.93 -6.65 -5.04
N ASN A 112 -12.88 -7.47 -4.56
CA ASN A 112 -12.58 -8.77 -3.97
C ASN A 112 -11.85 -9.69 -4.97
N GLU A 113 -12.33 -9.77 -6.21
CA GLU A 113 -11.68 -10.55 -7.29
C GLU A 113 -10.26 -10.05 -7.61
N MET A 114 -10.05 -8.73 -7.53
CA MET A 114 -8.73 -8.12 -7.67
C MET A 114 -7.85 -8.25 -6.41
N LYS A 115 -8.41 -8.76 -5.30
CA LYS A 115 -7.75 -8.97 -4.02
C LYS A 115 -7.08 -7.69 -3.52
N TYR A 116 -7.84 -6.60 -3.41
CA TYR A 116 -7.37 -5.40 -2.71
C TYR A 116 -6.97 -5.76 -1.28
N ASP A 117 -5.95 -5.08 -0.76
CA ASP A 117 -5.46 -5.27 0.60
C ASP A 117 -6.14 -4.30 1.59
N ALA A 118 -6.50 -3.09 1.15
CA ALA A 118 -7.32 -2.15 1.93
C ALA A 118 -7.92 -1.04 1.05
N MET A 119 -8.94 -0.36 1.55
CA MET A 119 -9.41 0.92 0.99
C MET A 119 -9.64 1.98 2.09
N THR A 120 -9.60 3.26 1.73
CA THR A 120 -10.17 4.35 2.56
C THR A 120 -11.54 4.78 2.04
N ILE A 121 -12.18 5.70 2.78
CA ILE A 121 -13.51 6.22 2.50
C ILE A 121 -13.41 7.58 1.79
N GLY A 122 -14.01 7.69 0.62
CA GLY A 122 -14.27 8.95 -0.07
C GLY A 122 -15.67 9.52 0.21
N ASN A 123 -15.96 10.71 -0.31
CA ASN A 123 -17.26 11.34 -0.07
C ASN A 123 -18.41 10.61 -0.78
N HIS A 124 -18.15 9.96 -1.92
CA HIS A 124 -19.21 9.28 -2.67
C HIS A 124 -19.63 7.94 -2.08
N GLU A 125 -18.87 7.37 -1.15
CA GLU A 125 -19.33 6.19 -0.40
C GLU A 125 -20.63 6.49 0.38
N PHE A 126 -20.86 7.74 0.79
CA PHE A 126 -22.06 8.17 1.51
C PHE A 126 -23.28 8.37 0.61
N ASP A 127 -23.18 8.23 -0.71
CA ASP A 127 -24.26 8.58 -1.65
C ASP A 127 -25.56 7.80 -1.43
N PHE A 128 -25.45 6.56 -0.95
CA PHE A 128 -26.58 5.72 -0.54
C PHE A 128 -26.65 5.50 0.96
N ASP A 129 -26.19 6.46 1.77
CA ASP A 129 -26.24 6.45 3.24
C ASP A 129 -25.40 5.35 3.94
N LEU A 130 -25.38 5.42 5.28
CA LEU A 130 -24.55 4.57 6.12
C LEU A 130 -24.98 3.10 6.11
N ASP A 131 -26.26 2.79 5.87
CA ASP A 131 -26.73 1.41 5.83
C ASP A 131 -26.24 0.72 4.56
N ASN A 132 -26.21 1.42 3.43
CA ASN A 132 -25.59 0.88 2.22
C ASN A 132 -24.08 0.75 2.38
N MET A 133 -23.39 1.75 2.97
CA MET A 133 -21.97 1.62 3.27
C MET A 133 -21.69 0.38 4.12
N ALA A 134 -22.48 0.16 5.18
CA ALA A 134 -22.32 -1.02 6.04
C ALA A 134 -22.58 -2.32 5.29
N ARG A 135 -23.54 -2.36 4.37
CA ARG A 135 -23.79 -3.50 3.48
C ARG A 135 -22.56 -3.80 2.62
N LEU A 136 -22.01 -2.78 1.96
CA LEU A 136 -20.83 -2.90 1.10
C LEU A 136 -19.59 -3.34 1.89
N PHE A 137 -19.33 -2.75 3.04
CA PHE A 137 -18.14 -3.06 3.85
C PHE A 137 -18.19 -4.47 4.45
N ARG A 138 -19.40 -5.02 4.70
CA ARG A 138 -19.55 -6.44 5.08
C ARG A 138 -19.30 -7.40 3.91
N MET A 139 -19.42 -6.94 2.67
CA MET A 139 -19.15 -7.74 1.47
C MET A 139 -17.67 -7.70 1.08
N ALA A 140 -16.90 -6.72 1.55
CA ALA A 140 -15.50 -6.58 1.23
C ALA A 140 -14.67 -7.67 1.91
N ASP A 141 -13.80 -8.34 1.13
CA ASP A 141 -12.83 -9.31 1.65
C ASP A 141 -11.56 -8.65 2.20
N PHE A 142 -11.57 -7.32 2.27
CA PHE A 142 -10.47 -6.47 2.69
C PHE A 142 -10.97 -5.42 3.69
N PRO A 143 -10.10 -4.96 4.61
CA PRO A 143 -10.45 -3.92 5.57
C PRO A 143 -10.68 -2.57 4.91
N VAL A 144 -11.65 -1.83 5.46
CA VAL A 144 -11.83 -0.39 5.21
C VAL A 144 -11.18 0.39 6.36
N VAL A 145 -10.30 1.33 6.02
CA VAL A 145 -9.61 2.18 6.99
C VAL A 145 -10.03 3.64 6.86
N CYS A 146 -10.38 4.28 7.96
CA CYS A 146 -10.56 5.73 8.03
C CYS A 146 -10.43 6.16 9.49
N ALA A 147 -9.40 6.94 9.79
CA ALA A 147 -9.08 7.32 11.16
C ALA A 147 -9.79 8.59 11.60
N ASN A 148 -9.94 9.57 10.70
CA ASN A 148 -10.47 10.89 11.05
C ASN A 148 -12.00 10.95 11.02
N TYR A 149 -12.71 9.88 10.68
CA TYR A 149 -14.14 9.75 10.89
C TYR A 149 -14.38 8.92 12.14
N ASP A 150 -14.89 9.54 13.20
CA ASP A 150 -15.44 8.78 14.32
C ASP A 150 -16.83 8.29 13.93
N VAL A 151 -16.92 6.98 13.76
CA VAL A 151 -18.12 6.25 13.37
C VAL A 151 -18.72 5.43 14.51
N SER A 152 -18.25 5.64 15.75
CA SER A 152 -18.60 4.82 16.92
C SER A 152 -20.09 4.86 17.29
N ALA A 153 -20.79 5.94 16.89
CA ALA A 153 -22.22 6.12 17.06
C ALA A 153 -23.07 5.64 15.87
N THR A 154 -22.48 4.90 14.92
CA THR A 154 -23.13 4.52 13.67
C THR A 154 -23.09 3.00 13.42
N VAL A 155 -23.77 2.55 12.37
CA VAL A 155 -23.73 1.16 11.88
C VAL A 155 -22.35 0.71 11.38
N LEU A 156 -21.39 1.63 11.25
CA LEU A 156 -20.03 1.38 10.75
C LEU A 156 -19.00 1.09 11.86
N LYS A 157 -19.37 1.21 13.14
CA LYS A 157 -18.46 1.11 14.31
C LYS A 157 -17.44 -0.03 14.25
N ASP A 158 -17.87 -1.22 13.83
CA ASP A 158 -17.01 -2.42 13.79
C ASP A 158 -16.56 -2.79 12.37
N LEU A 159 -16.94 -1.98 11.37
CA LEU A 159 -16.64 -2.18 9.96
C LEU A 159 -15.49 -1.30 9.46
N VAL A 160 -15.27 -0.15 10.12
CA VAL A 160 -14.22 0.81 9.77
C VAL A 160 -13.19 0.85 10.89
N LYS A 161 -11.92 0.67 10.52
CA LYS A 161 -10.79 0.73 11.45
C LYS A 161 -9.98 2.00 11.22
N PRO A 162 -9.30 2.57 12.22
CA PRO A 162 -8.40 3.70 11.97
C PRO A 162 -7.19 3.28 11.12
N TYR A 163 -6.70 2.06 11.31
CA TYR A 163 -5.58 1.50 10.58
C TYR A 163 -5.63 -0.04 10.55
N VAL A 164 -4.77 -0.62 9.72
CA VAL A 164 -4.43 -2.04 9.70
C VAL A 164 -2.92 -2.23 9.54
N VAL A 165 -2.44 -3.44 9.81
CA VAL A 165 -1.02 -3.78 9.68
C VAL A 165 -0.88 -5.03 8.82
N PHE A 166 0.04 -4.97 7.87
CA PHE A 166 0.42 -6.09 7.01
C PHE A 166 1.88 -6.48 7.27
N GLU A 167 2.21 -7.73 6.95
CA GLU A 167 3.58 -8.20 6.87
C GLU A 167 3.83 -8.80 5.48
N ARG A 168 4.89 -8.35 4.82
CA ARG A 168 5.31 -8.80 3.48
C ARG A 168 6.83 -8.87 3.44
N ASP A 169 7.37 -10.02 3.06
CA ASP A 169 8.82 -10.28 3.07
C ASP A 169 9.52 -9.83 4.39
N GLY A 170 8.85 -10.04 5.53
CA GLY A 170 9.31 -9.62 6.86
C GLY A 170 9.49 -8.10 7.04
N VAL A 171 8.78 -7.29 6.26
CA VAL A 171 8.57 -5.85 6.47
C VAL A 171 7.20 -5.68 7.10
N LYS A 172 7.09 -4.93 8.20
CA LYS A 172 5.81 -4.61 8.84
C LYS A 172 5.28 -3.26 8.31
N ILE A 173 4.16 -3.29 7.61
CA ILE A 173 3.56 -2.13 6.94
C ILE A 173 2.30 -1.70 7.68
N GLY A 174 2.32 -0.50 8.27
CA GLY A 174 1.14 0.13 8.85
C GLY A 174 0.40 0.93 7.80
N VAL A 175 -0.92 0.77 7.72
CA VAL A 175 -1.77 1.48 6.74
C VAL A 175 -2.90 2.17 7.48
N LEU A 176 -2.93 3.50 7.45
CA LEU A 176 -4.05 4.31 7.97
C LEU A 176 -4.83 4.96 6.82
N GLY A 177 -6.09 5.31 7.09
CA GLY A 177 -6.94 6.01 6.12
C GLY A 177 -7.37 7.39 6.61
N LEU A 178 -7.58 8.33 5.69
CA LEU A 178 -8.16 9.65 5.94
C LEU A 178 -9.23 9.96 4.89
N GLY A 179 -10.34 10.56 5.29
CA GLY A 179 -11.42 11.03 4.42
C GLY A 179 -11.58 12.56 4.43
N CYS A 180 -12.13 13.14 3.36
CA CYS A 180 -12.37 14.58 3.19
C CYS A 180 -13.41 15.16 4.16
N GLN A 181 -13.49 16.49 4.21
CA GLN A 181 -14.55 17.17 4.95
C GLN A 181 -15.93 16.81 4.37
N LEU A 182 -16.83 16.32 5.22
CA LEU A 182 -18.17 15.91 4.80
C LEU A 182 -19.10 17.11 4.60
N GLU A 183 -18.97 18.15 5.44
CA GLU A 183 -19.79 19.35 5.34
C GLU A 183 -19.59 20.05 3.98
N GLY A 184 -20.69 20.27 3.27
CA GLY A 184 -20.68 20.86 1.93
C GLY A 184 -20.42 19.88 0.78
N MET A 185 -20.01 18.63 1.07
CA MET A 185 -19.80 17.58 0.06
C MET A 185 -20.82 16.46 0.15
N VAL A 186 -21.21 16.10 1.38
CA VAL A 186 -22.18 15.04 1.67
C VAL A 186 -23.45 15.64 2.26
N GLN A 187 -24.61 15.12 1.86
CA GLN A 187 -25.88 15.55 2.43
C GLN A 187 -25.93 15.15 3.91
N ALA A 188 -26.24 16.09 4.80
CA ALA A 188 -26.15 15.89 6.25
C ALA A 188 -26.96 14.68 6.77
N ASN A 189 -28.09 14.36 6.12
CA ASN A 189 -28.91 13.20 6.47
C ASN A 189 -28.28 11.85 6.11
N LYS A 190 -27.24 11.81 5.26
CA LYS A 190 -26.55 10.59 4.82
C LYS A 190 -25.34 10.22 5.67
N CYS A 191 -24.86 11.13 6.52
CA CYS A 191 -23.71 10.92 7.39
C CYS A 191 -24.03 11.17 8.88
N VAL A 192 -25.29 11.02 9.28
CA VAL A 192 -25.74 11.26 10.65
C VAL A 192 -24.95 10.39 11.64
N GLY A 193 -24.40 11.01 12.67
CA GLY A 193 -23.62 10.33 13.72
C GLY A 193 -22.14 10.13 13.39
N VAL A 194 -21.69 10.46 12.17
CA VAL A 194 -20.27 10.51 11.83
C VAL A 194 -19.69 11.85 12.28
N VAL A 195 -18.61 11.81 13.06
CA VAL A 195 -17.89 13.01 13.50
C VAL A 195 -16.58 13.14 12.73
N TYR A 196 -16.41 14.26 12.04
CA TYR A 196 -15.19 14.62 11.34
C TYR A 196 -14.16 15.22 12.31
N ASN A 197 -13.02 14.55 12.45
CA ASN A 197 -11.88 15.02 13.23
C ASN A 197 -10.81 15.62 12.33
N ASP A 198 -9.97 16.49 12.88
CA ASP A 198 -8.87 17.09 12.13
C ASP A 198 -7.92 16.00 11.59
N PRO A 199 -7.75 15.89 10.26
CA PRO A 199 -7.03 14.77 9.67
C PRO A 199 -5.54 14.82 9.99
N VAL A 200 -4.94 16.00 10.16
CA VAL A 200 -3.51 16.14 10.51
C VAL A 200 -3.24 15.63 11.92
N THR A 201 -4.09 15.99 12.87
CA THR A 201 -3.98 15.57 14.27
C THR A 201 -4.11 14.05 14.37
N VAL A 202 -5.18 13.49 13.81
CA VAL A 202 -5.44 12.04 13.86
C VAL A 202 -4.36 11.24 13.10
N ALA A 203 -3.90 11.73 11.94
CA ALA A 203 -2.84 11.08 11.19
C ALA A 203 -1.55 10.95 12.03
N ASN A 204 -1.17 11.99 12.76
CA ASN A 204 0.00 11.94 13.64
C ASN A 204 -0.18 10.96 14.81
N GLU A 205 -1.35 10.94 15.45
CA GLU A 205 -1.64 10.03 16.55
C GLU A 205 -1.58 8.56 16.09
N VAL A 206 -2.23 8.24 14.97
CA VAL A 206 -2.25 6.88 14.43
C VAL A 206 -0.89 6.47 13.89
N ALA A 207 -0.18 7.37 13.20
CA ALA A 207 1.17 7.09 12.70
C ALA A 207 2.16 6.84 13.86
N ALA A 208 2.03 7.54 14.99
CA ALA A 208 2.82 7.27 16.19
C ALA A 208 2.51 5.87 16.76
N VAL A 209 1.22 5.48 16.84
CA VAL A 209 0.85 4.12 17.26
C VAL A 209 1.45 3.07 16.33
N LEU A 210 1.31 3.23 15.02
CA LEU A 210 1.88 2.33 14.01
C LEU A 210 3.41 2.23 14.15
N LYS A 211 4.09 3.35 14.38
CA LYS A 211 5.55 3.36 14.44
C LYS A 211 6.10 2.83 15.76
N GLU A 212 5.54 3.26 16.89
CA GLU A 212 6.12 3.07 18.21
C GLU A 212 5.57 1.84 18.94
N LYS A 213 4.28 1.52 18.74
CA LYS A 213 3.63 0.40 19.42
C LYS A 213 3.56 -0.83 18.52
N GLU A 214 3.13 -0.65 17.27
CA GLU A 214 3.09 -1.74 16.31
C GLU A 214 4.48 -2.05 15.74
N GLY A 215 5.42 -1.11 15.78
CA GLY A 215 6.78 -1.33 15.27
C GLY A 215 6.82 -1.45 13.74
N CYS A 216 5.94 -0.74 13.03
CA CYS A 216 5.92 -0.76 11.57
C CYS A 216 7.19 -0.13 10.97
N ASP A 217 7.79 -0.83 10.01
CA ASP A 217 8.93 -0.35 9.24
C ASP A 217 8.52 0.80 8.31
N VAL A 218 7.34 0.70 7.73
CA VAL A 218 6.75 1.67 6.79
C VAL A 218 5.34 2.03 7.24
N VAL A 219 4.99 3.31 7.18
CA VAL A 219 3.62 3.80 7.39
C VAL A 219 3.09 4.45 6.12
N VAL A 220 2.00 3.89 5.61
CA VAL A 220 1.27 4.34 4.42
C VAL A 220 -0.03 5.01 4.87
N CYS A 221 -0.31 6.18 4.31
CA CYS A 221 -1.57 6.89 4.48
C CYS A 221 -2.38 6.86 3.18
N LEU A 222 -3.57 6.24 3.24
CA LEU A 222 -4.58 6.30 2.17
C LEU A 222 -5.42 7.54 2.38
N SER A 223 -5.19 8.59 1.58
CA SER A 223 -5.82 9.89 1.73
C SER A 223 -6.91 10.12 0.70
N HIS A 224 -8.11 10.49 1.14
CA HIS A 224 -9.14 11.07 0.28
C HIS A 224 -9.30 12.58 0.53
N LEU A 225 -8.20 13.29 0.80
CA LEU A 225 -8.24 14.73 1.14
C LEU A 225 -8.01 15.66 -0.07
N GLY A 226 -7.55 15.10 -1.20
CA GLY A 226 -7.19 15.85 -2.39
C GLY A 226 -5.75 16.36 -2.38
N VAL A 227 -5.15 16.44 -3.56
CA VAL A 227 -3.71 16.71 -3.74
C VAL A 227 -3.27 18.02 -3.07
N GLN A 228 -4.09 19.07 -3.11
CA GLN A 228 -3.71 20.36 -2.51
C GLN A 228 -3.65 20.28 -0.98
N TYR A 229 -4.55 19.52 -0.36
CA TYR A 229 -4.53 19.30 1.08
C TYR A 229 -3.33 18.42 1.46
N ASP A 230 -3.11 17.33 0.73
CA ASP A 230 -1.99 16.42 0.96
C ASP A 230 -0.64 17.16 0.92
N GLU A 231 -0.43 17.99 -0.12
CA GLU A 231 0.83 18.70 -0.32
C GLU A 231 1.07 19.84 0.67
N ASN A 232 0.02 20.61 1.00
CA ASN A 232 0.19 21.88 1.70
C ASN A 232 -0.22 21.85 3.18
N GLN A 233 -1.03 20.87 3.59
CA GLN A 233 -1.57 20.79 4.95
C GLN A 233 -1.19 19.49 5.65
N LEU A 234 -1.35 18.34 4.98
CA LEU A 234 -1.09 17.05 5.60
C LEU A 234 0.41 16.80 5.74
N ILE A 235 1.11 16.56 4.63
CA ILE A 235 2.50 16.07 4.66
C ILE A 235 3.43 16.99 5.45
N PRO A 236 3.44 18.33 5.25
CA PRO A 236 4.34 19.23 5.97
C PRO A 236 4.13 19.26 7.49
N LYS A 237 3.00 18.75 8.00
CA LYS A 237 2.62 18.77 9.42
C LYS A 237 2.56 17.37 10.03
N THR A 238 3.02 16.34 9.32
CA THR A 238 3.00 14.96 9.80
C THR A 238 4.37 14.50 10.30
N ARG A 239 4.36 13.45 11.10
CA ARG A 239 5.50 12.65 11.53
C ARG A 239 5.19 11.18 11.26
N ASN A 240 6.24 10.37 11.16
CA ASN A 240 6.16 8.90 11.06
C ASN A 240 5.43 8.32 9.83
N ILE A 241 4.86 9.14 8.94
CA ILE A 241 4.31 8.72 7.65
C ILE A 241 5.42 8.74 6.61
N ASP A 242 5.56 7.67 5.84
CA ASP A 242 6.57 7.51 4.79
C ASP A 242 5.96 7.71 3.38
N VAL A 243 4.69 7.31 3.21
CA VAL A 243 3.97 7.37 1.94
C VAL A 243 2.54 7.90 2.12
N VAL A 244 2.12 8.77 1.22
CA VAL A 244 0.72 9.18 1.02
C VAL A 244 0.27 8.77 -0.37
N LEU A 245 -0.75 7.91 -0.41
CA LEU A 245 -1.48 7.52 -1.62
C LEU A 245 -2.82 8.25 -1.59
N GLY A 246 -3.08 9.10 -2.57
CA GLY A 246 -4.20 10.05 -2.50
C GLY A 246 -5.24 9.96 -3.62
N GLY A 247 -6.46 10.40 -3.34
CA GLY A 247 -7.59 10.54 -4.27
C GLY A 247 -8.30 11.90 -4.17
N HIS A 248 -9.61 11.94 -4.45
CA HIS A 248 -10.53 13.08 -4.35
C HIS A 248 -10.39 14.13 -5.46
N SER A 249 -9.17 14.62 -5.72
CA SER A 249 -8.95 15.75 -6.64
C SER A 249 -8.82 15.35 -8.11
N HIS A 250 -9.03 14.06 -8.43
CA HIS A 250 -8.94 13.48 -9.77
C HIS A 250 -7.61 13.82 -10.50
N THR A 251 -6.54 14.03 -9.73
CA THR A 251 -5.29 14.59 -10.24
C THR A 251 -4.43 13.50 -10.88
N PHE A 252 -4.20 13.63 -12.19
CA PHE A 252 -3.28 12.75 -12.91
C PHE A 252 -1.84 13.24 -12.72
N MET A 253 -1.13 12.68 -11.74
CA MET A 253 0.30 12.94 -11.57
C MET A 253 1.12 12.20 -12.63
N LYS A 254 2.24 12.79 -13.05
CA LYS A 254 3.20 12.13 -13.98
C LYS A 254 3.99 11.01 -13.31
N GLY A 255 4.06 11.03 -11.99
CA GLY A 255 4.77 10.07 -11.14
C GLY A 255 4.77 10.56 -9.68
N PRO A 256 5.34 9.78 -8.76
CA PRO A 256 5.44 10.17 -7.35
C PRO A 256 6.20 11.50 -7.16
N LYS A 257 5.77 12.28 -6.18
CA LYS A 257 6.45 13.49 -5.71
C LYS A 257 7.01 13.24 -4.31
N THR A 258 8.19 13.76 -4.02
CA THR A 258 8.73 13.73 -2.65
C THR A 258 8.58 15.10 -2.01
N LEU A 259 8.05 15.11 -0.79
CA LEU A 259 7.90 16.29 0.06
C LEU A 259 8.58 16.06 1.40
N LEU A 260 8.87 17.14 2.12
CA LEU A 260 9.41 17.06 3.47
C LEU A 260 8.28 17.20 4.48
N ASN A 261 8.29 16.32 5.49
CA ASN A 261 7.42 16.47 6.64
C ASN A 261 8.03 17.44 7.69
N MET A 262 7.37 17.59 8.84
CA MET A 262 7.80 18.58 9.84
C MET A 262 9.16 18.25 10.50
N ASP A 263 9.66 17.04 10.34
CA ASP A 263 11.00 16.60 10.78
C ASP A 263 12.06 16.70 9.69
N GLY A 264 11.71 17.24 8.51
CA GLY A 264 12.61 17.26 7.36
C GLY A 264 12.85 15.87 6.76
N LYS A 265 11.98 14.88 7.03
CA LYS A 265 12.04 13.55 6.40
C LYS A 265 11.24 13.54 5.11
N ASN A 266 11.73 12.78 4.13
CA ASN A 266 11.07 12.56 2.86
C ASN A 266 9.76 11.76 3.06
N VAL A 267 8.70 12.22 2.40
CA VAL A 267 7.42 11.52 2.26
C VAL A 267 7.05 11.49 0.79
N SER A 268 6.76 10.30 0.26
CA SER A 268 6.34 10.13 -1.14
C SER A 268 4.84 10.30 -1.28
N LEU A 269 4.41 11.10 -2.25
CA LEU A 269 3.01 11.38 -2.57
C LEU A 269 2.68 10.88 -3.98
N MET A 270 1.56 10.20 -4.16
CA MET A 270 1.04 9.82 -5.47
C MET A 270 -0.49 9.93 -5.54
N HIS A 271 -0.99 10.44 -6.66
CA HIS A 271 -2.41 10.45 -7.05
C HIS A 271 -2.54 9.85 -8.45
N THR A 272 -3.56 9.03 -8.68
CA THR A 272 -3.70 8.23 -9.92
C THR A 272 -4.73 8.77 -10.91
N GLY A 273 -5.33 9.92 -10.61
CA GLY A 273 -6.39 10.51 -11.43
C GLY A 273 -7.75 9.95 -11.06
N LYS A 274 -8.48 9.41 -12.04
CA LYS A 274 -9.85 8.88 -11.87
C LYS A 274 -10.22 7.83 -12.90
N SER A 275 -11.42 7.27 -12.74
CA SER A 275 -12.06 6.32 -13.67
C SER A 275 -11.28 5.02 -13.84
N GLY A 276 -10.36 4.73 -12.92
CA GLY A 276 -9.43 3.60 -12.98
C GLY A 276 -8.72 3.47 -14.34
N ILE A 277 -8.34 4.61 -14.93
CA ILE A 277 -7.55 4.69 -16.17
C ILE A 277 -6.13 4.17 -15.92
N TYR A 278 -5.57 4.48 -14.76
CA TYR A 278 -4.26 4.04 -14.32
C TYR A 278 -4.38 3.21 -13.04
N VAL A 279 -3.46 2.27 -12.89
CA VAL A 279 -3.10 1.69 -11.59
C VAL A 279 -1.73 2.26 -11.27
N GLY A 280 -1.64 3.07 -10.22
CA GLY A 280 -0.38 3.65 -9.77
C GLY A 280 0.52 2.58 -9.18
N GLN A 281 1.84 2.74 -9.34
CA GLN A 281 2.84 1.85 -8.75
C GLN A 281 3.88 2.71 -8.03
N MET A 282 4.18 2.34 -6.79
CA MET A 282 5.25 2.93 -5.98
C MET A 282 6.17 1.82 -5.47
N ASP A 283 7.43 1.89 -5.87
CA ASP A 283 8.46 0.94 -5.48
C ASP A 283 9.30 1.55 -4.36
N LEU A 284 9.23 0.96 -3.17
CA LEU A 284 9.99 1.37 -2.00
C LEU A 284 11.17 0.42 -1.80
N THR A 285 12.36 1.00 -1.67
CA THR A 285 13.57 0.26 -1.26
C THR A 285 13.85 0.62 0.20
N LEU A 286 13.81 -0.38 1.08
CA LEU A 286 14.01 -0.20 2.51
C LEU A 286 15.46 -0.53 2.86
N GLU A 287 16.21 0.52 3.19
CA GLU A 287 17.54 0.36 3.75
C GLU A 287 17.42 -0.11 5.20
N LYS A 288 18.03 -1.26 5.52
CA LYS A 288 18.08 -1.75 6.89
C LYS A 288 18.91 -0.76 7.73
N LYS A 289 18.32 -0.17 8.79
CA LYS A 289 19.04 0.71 9.72
C LYS A 289 20.31 -0.02 10.20
N LYS A 290 21.47 0.62 9.98
CA LYS A 290 22.77 0.15 10.48
C LYS A 290 22.83 0.18 12.00
#